data_AF-A0A7S3GNG0-F1
#
_entry.id   AF-A0A7S3GNG0-F1
#
_cell.length_a   1.000
_cell.length_b   1.000
_cell.length_c   1.000
_cell.angle_alpha   90.00
_cell.angle_beta   90.00
_cell.angle_gamma   90.00
#
_symmetry.space_group_name_H-M   'P 1'
#
loop_
_entity.id
_entity.type
_entity.pdbx_description
1 polymer ?
#
loop_
_entity_poly.entity_id
_entity_poly.type
_entity_poly.pdbx_seq_one_letter_code
_entity_poly.pdbx_strand_id
1 'polypeptide(L)'
;VDLGKVYKIESVKVTNRQDCCSERLSPFDIYVDDKLCAENVQIGSQTKEVACKAEGRVLKITDQRQFVLTLCEVGIKGAEVVGASVASDNFAESAGKYLGGYAAGDSRARDVPGSKARCNELGASCGGITCSRDKASCTVRTSKDLKPSPDGEVSFVKKQQRRRLSAAAAAGEGQAATPRALMAGEPRRLAAAPKAPDGWKIRMGLSTYCEQDFQSKEIRSQFGFQAEMTDSFSLGGIDIGFASFDYSSESREFRESNGKQGKMMMTTKAECIDFIMEMEDLKNSPPPTSKSFQFVVDQTKTEQEFYVLFQMFGLHFPTKAVFGARYGFTRYIDEQNYEQVLESSDSESVTVGVSYTVGVDKGAVSAGVTISAEVAATETNTKRTREAVSKYFEEVKEFTVGKRMPDKGGVQAW
;
A
#
# COMPACT_ATOMS: atom_id res chain seq x y z
N VAL A 1 8.51 1.72 -10.05
CA VAL A 1 8.91 1.95 -8.64
C VAL A 1 8.11 3.13 -8.12
N ASP A 2 7.37 2.93 -7.05
CA ASP A 2 6.69 4.02 -6.32
C ASP A 2 7.59 4.44 -5.15
N LEU A 3 7.95 5.73 -5.08
CA LEU A 3 8.86 6.28 -4.08
C LEU A 3 8.17 6.62 -2.76
N GLY A 4 6.86 6.39 -2.65
CA GLY A 4 6.02 6.71 -1.49
C GLY A 4 5.70 8.20 -1.36
N LYS A 5 6.63 9.09 -1.72
CA LYS A 5 6.51 10.55 -1.69
C LYS A 5 6.89 11.19 -3.03
N VAL A 6 6.62 12.49 -3.15
CA VAL A 6 7.04 13.27 -4.32
C VAL A 6 8.48 13.73 -4.14
N TYR A 7 9.30 13.51 -5.16
CA TYR A 7 10.69 13.93 -5.20
C TYR A 7 10.92 14.84 -6.39
N LYS A 8 11.75 15.86 -6.19
CA LYS A 8 12.40 16.59 -7.27
C LYS A 8 13.63 15.78 -7.68
N ILE A 9 13.45 14.96 -8.70
CA ILE A 9 14.46 14.06 -9.26
C ILE A 9 15.45 14.87 -10.09
N GLU A 10 16.73 14.63 -9.88
CA GLU A 10 17.84 15.21 -10.64
C GLU A 10 18.39 14.20 -11.66
N SER A 11 18.60 12.96 -11.20
CA SER A 11 19.14 11.88 -12.01
C SER A 11 18.70 10.51 -11.49
N VAL A 12 18.77 9.52 -12.38
CA VAL A 12 18.46 8.12 -12.11
C VAL A 12 19.70 7.30 -12.42
N LYS A 13 20.25 6.65 -11.41
CA LYS A 13 21.38 5.74 -11.52
C LYS A 13 20.87 4.34 -11.82
N VAL A 14 21.22 3.80 -12.97
CA VAL A 14 20.81 2.46 -13.41
C VAL A 14 22.04 1.57 -13.50
N THR A 15 22.02 0.43 -12.81
CA THR A 15 23.08 -0.57 -12.84
C THR A 15 22.60 -1.77 -13.67
N ASN A 16 23.21 -1.96 -14.84
CA ASN A 16 22.94 -3.13 -15.69
C ASN A 16 23.70 -4.36 -15.17
N ARG A 17 23.28 -5.55 -15.63
CA ARG A 17 24.01 -6.79 -15.38
C ARG A 17 25.42 -6.74 -15.98
N GLN A 18 26.38 -7.18 -15.17
CA GLN A 18 27.80 -7.21 -15.56
C GLN A 18 28.25 -8.58 -16.08
N ASP A 19 27.50 -9.63 -15.76
CA ASP A 19 27.85 -11.02 -15.98
C ASP A 19 27.25 -11.59 -17.27
N CYS A 20 25.96 -11.38 -17.55
CA CYS A 20 25.37 -11.66 -18.87
C CYS A 20 24.07 -10.88 -19.13
N CYS A 21 23.68 -10.81 -20.41
CA CYS A 21 22.42 -10.23 -20.87
C CYS A 21 22.29 -8.70 -20.80
N SER A 22 23.42 -7.98 -20.84
CA SER A 22 23.44 -6.52 -20.81
C SER A 22 22.62 -5.87 -21.92
N GLU A 23 22.48 -6.57 -23.05
CA GLU A 23 21.69 -6.14 -24.20
C GLU A 23 20.18 -6.04 -23.92
N ARG A 24 19.67 -6.57 -22.80
CA ARG A 24 18.23 -6.54 -22.44
C ARG A 24 17.77 -5.23 -21.80
N LEU A 25 18.69 -4.38 -21.37
CA LEU A 25 18.40 -3.08 -20.76
C LEU A 25 18.87 -1.93 -21.66
N SER A 26 18.97 -2.14 -22.98
CA SER A 26 19.44 -1.09 -23.88
C SER A 26 18.87 -1.31 -25.28
N PRO A 27 18.06 -0.39 -25.84
CA PRO A 27 17.66 0.90 -25.27
C PRO A 27 16.44 0.83 -24.35
N PHE A 28 16.37 1.77 -23.39
CA PHE A 28 15.23 1.92 -22.48
C PHE A 28 14.83 3.39 -22.27
N ASP A 29 13.60 3.58 -21.81
CA ASP A 29 13.02 4.88 -21.46
C ASP A 29 12.76 4.97 -19.96
N ILE A 30 12.86 6.18 -19.43
CA ILE A 30 12.56 6.53 -18.04
C ILE A 30 11.37 7.48 -18.03
N TYR A 31 10.35 7.15 -17.26
CA TYR A 31 9.16 7.98 -17.02
C TYR A 31 9.05 8.33 -15.54
N VAL A 32 8.56 9.53 -15.26
CA VAL A 32 8.19 10.01 -13.92
C VAL A 32 6.74 10.44 -13.95
N ASP A 33 5.88 9.78 -13.17
CA ASP A 33 4.41 9.94 -13.19
C ASP A 33 3.83 9.90 -14.62
N ASP A 34 4.20 8.86 -15.37
CA ASP A 34 3.84 8.61 -16.78
C ASP A 34 4.30 9.68 -17.79
N LYS A 35 5.10 10.66 -17.36
CA LYS A 35 5.74 11.64 -18.25
C LYS A 35 7.14 11.17 -18.61
N LEU A 36 7.46 11.17 -19.89
CA LEU A 36 8.77 10.81 -20.40
C LEU A 36 9.83 11.76 -19.82
N CYS A 37 10.85 11.20 -19.17
CA CYS A 37 11.93 11.94 -18.52
C CYS A 37 13.26 11.78 -19.24
N ALA A 38 13.57 10.57 -19.69
CA ALA A 38 14.72 10.27 -20.54
C ALA A 38 14.34 9.19 -21.54
N GLU A 39 14.79 9.32 -22.77
CA GLU A 39 14.46 8.40 -23.86
C GLU A 39 15.71 7.76 -24.48
N ASN A 40 15.53 6.57 -25.06
CA ASN A 40 16.55 5.84 -25.81
C ASN A 40 17.90 5.75 -25.06
N VAL A 41 17.83 5.51 -23.76
CA VAL A 41 19.01 5.44 -22.91
C VAL A 41 19.75 4.15 -23.24
N GLN A 42 21.00 4.29 -23.66
CA GLN A 42 21.88 3.15 -23.92
C GLN A 42 22.85 2.93 -22.76
N ILE A 43 22.91 1.68 -22.32
CA ILE A 43 23.79 1.21 -21.26
C ILE A 43 24.34 -0.17 -21.60
N GLY A 44 25.66 -0.33 -21.51
CA GLY A 44 26.32 -1.64 -21.61
C GLY A 44 26.29 -2.38 -20.27
N SER A 45 27.24 -3.29 -20.06
CA SER A 45 27.49 -3.98 -18.78
C SER A 45 28.07 -3.06 -17.70
N GLN A 46 27.38 -1.97 -17.38
CA GLN A 46 27.90 -0.93 -16.49
C GLN A 46 26.79 -0.24 -15.69
N THR A 47 27.21 0.67 -14.81
CA THR A 47 26.33 1.62 -14.15
C THR A 47 26.34 2.94 -14.90
N LYS A 48 25.16 3.52 -15.15
CA LYS A 48 25.02 4.83 -15.80
C LYS A 48 24.09 5.71 -14.99
N GLU A 49 24.54 6.94 -14.77
CA GLU A 49 23.69 8.00 -14.22
C GLU A 49 23.03 8.75 -15.38
N VAL A 50 21.71 8.76 -15.41
CA VAL A 50 20.88 9.35 -16.46
C VAL A 50 20.26 10.62 -15.91
N ALA A 51 20.50 11.75 -16.56
CA ALA A 51 19.85 13.00 -16.19
C ALA A 51 18.34 12.89 -16.39
N CYS A 52 17.56 13.21 -15.35
CA CYS A 52 16.11 13.16 -15.36
C CYS A 52 15.60 14.25 -14.42
N LYS A 53 15.38 15.45 -14.95
CA LYS A 53 14.92 16.61 -14.17
C LYS A 53 13.39 16.65 -14.14
N ALA A 54 12.80 15.83 -13.29
CA ALA A 54 11.36 15.73 -13.15
C ALA A 54 10.95 15.81 -11.68
N GLU A 55 9.73 16.24 -11.43
CA GLU A 55 9.10 16.14 -10.11
C GLU A 55 8.01 15.09 -10.18
N GLY A 56 8.06 14.11 -9.28
CA GLY A 56 7.04 13.07 -9.23
C GLY A 56 7.30 11.99 -8.21
N ARG A 57 6.43 10.99 -8.18
CA ARG A 57 6.42 9.92 -7.18
C ARG A 57 6.70 8.55 -7.77
N VAL A 58 6.25 8.29 -8.99
CA VAL A 58 6.35 6.97 -9.63
C VAL A 58 7.38 7.03 -10.75
N LEU A 59 8.46 6.28 -10.59
CA LEU A 59 9.47 6.09 -11.62
C LEU A 59 9.23 4.78 -12.36
N LYS A 60 9.16 4.83 -13.69
CA LYS A 60 8.97 3.65 -14.54
C LYS A 60 10.11 3.57 -15.55
N ILE A 61 10.72 2.40 -15.66
CA ILE A 61 11.72 2.09 -16.69
C ILE A 61 11.10 1.09 -17.65
N THR A 62 11.12 1.39 -18.94
CA THR A 62 10.50 0.57 -19.98
C THR A 62 11.53 0.24 -21.05
N ASP A 63 11.68 -1.05 -21.39
CA ASP A 63 12.46 -1.46 -22.57
C ASP A 63 11.67 -1.11 -23.84
N GLN A 64 12.32 -0.44 -24.80
CA GLN A 64 11.64 0.01 -26.02
C GLN A 64 11.26 -1.13 -26.96
N ARG A 65 11.90 -2.29 -26.84
CA ARG A 65 11.67 -3.46 -27.70
C ARG A 65 10.62 -4.41 -27.12
N GLN A 66 9.96 -4.00 -26.02
CA GLN A 66 9.01 -4.81 -25.27
C GLN A 66 9.60 -6.16 -24.83
N PHE A 67 10.91 -6.19 -24.56
CA PHE A 67 11.61 -7.38 -24.09
C PHE A 67 11.59 -7.49 -22.56
N VAL A 68 11.95 -8.65 -22.01
CA VAL A 68 12.07 -8.83 -20.56
C VAL A 68 13.20 -7.96 -20.02
N LEU A 69 12.83 -6.99 -19.19
CA LEU A 69 13.76 -6.06 -18.55
C LEU A 69 14.55 -6.75 -17.42
N THR A 70 15.89 -6.68 -17.48
CA THR A 70 16.78 -7.19 -16.43
C THR A 70 17.79 -6.13 -16.04
N LEU A 71 17.83 -5.76 -14.76
CA LEU A 71 18.79 -4.82 -14.19
C LEU A 71 19.19 -5.26 -12.79
N CYS A 72 20.33 -4.78 -12.30
CA CYS A 72 20.82 -5.09 -10.96
C CYS A 72 20.29 -4.11 -9.91
N GLU A 73 20.31 -2.82 -10.21
CA GLU A 73 19.98 -1.78 -9.23
C GLU A 73 19.45 -0.53 -9.92
N VAL A 74 18.54 0.18 -9.24
CA VAL A 74 18.10 1.53 -9.60
C VAL A 74 18.23 2.41 -8.37
N GLY A 75 19.03 3.47 -8.47
CA GLY A 75 19.15 4.54 -7.49
C GLY A 75 18.56 5.83 -8.04
N ILE A 76 18.00 6.66 -7.18
CA ILE A 76 17.43 7.96 -7.55
C ILE A 76 18.13 9.03 -6.75
N LYS A 77 18.61 10.06 -7.45
CA LYS A 77 19.17 11.25 -6.84
C LYS A 77 18.13 12.36 -6.95
N GLY A 78 17.71 12.88 -5.81
CA GLY A 78 16.72 13.94 -5.74
C GLY A 78 16.45 14.37 -4.32
N ALA A 79 15.66 15.43 -4.17
CA ALA A 79 15.21 15.94 -2.88
C ALA A 79 13.71 15.69 -2.72
N GLU A 80 13.28 15.20 -1.55
CA GLU A 80 11.87 15.10 -1.21
C GLU A 80 11.23 16.50 -1.27
N VAL A 81 10.10 16.63 -1.99
CA VAL A 81 9.37 17.89 -2.04
C VAL A 81 8.42 17.93 -0.85
N VAL A 82 8.89 18.50 0.25
CA VAL A 82 8.10 18.69 1.47
C VAL A 82 6.99 19.72 1.18
N GLY A 83 5.74 19.26 1.09
CA GLY A 83 4.56 20.12 0.91
C GLY A 83 3.99 20.23 -0.51
N ALA A 84 4.52 19.52 -1.51
CA ALA A 84 3.91 19.48 -2.85
C ALA A 84 2.97 18.28 -3.00
N SER A 85 1.68 18.49 -2.75
CA SER A 85 0.65 17.69 -3.40
C SER A 85 0.61 18.11 -4.87
N VAL A 86 1.22 17.33 -5.77
CA VAL A 86 0.97 17.49 -7.21
C VAL A 86 -0.54 17.34 -7.40
N ALA A 87 -1.19 18.42 -7.84
CA ALA A 87 -2.62 18.43 -8.12
C ALA A 87 -2.89 17.42 -9.24
N SER A 88 -3.33 16.22 -8.86
CA SER A 88 -4.04 15.33 -9.77
C SER A 88 -5.16 16.14 -10.43
N ASP A 89 -5.14 16.19 -11.77
CA ASP A 89 -6.17 16.83 -12.59
C ASP A 89 -7.51 16.12 -12.34
N ASN A 90 -8.24 16.55 -11.31
CA ASN A 90 -9.52 15.98 -10.85
C ASN A 90 -10.70 16.39 -11.74
N PHE A 91 -10.47 16.51 -13.05
CA PHE A 91 -11.43 17.07 -13.99
C PHE A 91 -11.63 16.14 -15.18
N ALA A 92 -12.89 15.79 -15.48
CA ALA A 92 -13.26 15.04 -16.68
C ALA A 92 -13.67 16.00 -17.81
N GLU A 93 -13.03 15.91 -18.97
CA GLU A 93 -13.35 16.75 -20.14
C GLU A 93 -14.60 16.23 -20.88
N SER A 94 -15.42 17.15 -21.39
CA SER A 94 -16.61 16.87 -22.18
C SER A 94 -16.80 17.94 -23.25
N ALA A 95 -16.55 17.57 -24.51
CA ALA A 95 -16.68 18.45 -25.66
C ALA A 95 -18.15 18.62 -26.09
N GLY A 96 -18.52 19.82 -26.56
CA GLY A 96 -19.88 20.15 -27.00
C GLY A 96 -20.90 20.24 -25.86
N LYS A 97 -20.43 20.41 -24.63
CA LYS A 97 -21.26 20.44 -23.41
C LYS A 97 -20.85 21.60 -22.51
N TYR A 98 -21.83 22.17 -21.81
CA TYR A 98 -21.64 23.27 -20.86
C TYR A 98 -22.20 22.92 -19.47
N LEU A 99 -21.60 23.51 -18.43
CA LEU A 99 -22.08 23.45 -17.05
C LEU A 99 -22.79 24.77 -16.69
N GLY A 100 -23.91 24.67 -15.99
CA GLY A 100 -24.75 25.83 -15.65
C GLY A 100 -24.34 26.57 -14.38
N GLY A 101 -24.56 27.89 -14.38
CA GLY A 101 -24.44 28.80 -13.23
C GLY A 101 -23.00 29.11 -12.81
N TYR A 102 -22.73 30.34 -12.37
CA TYR A 102 -21.39 30.75 -11.91
C TYR A 102 -21.13 30.32 -10.47
N ALA A 103 -20.06 29.56 -10.24
CA ALA A 103 -19.68 29.13 -8.91
C ALA A 103 -19.36 30.35 -8.02
N ALA A 104 -20.00 30.46 -6.86
CA ALA A 104 -19.87 31.59 -5.93
C ALA A 104 -20.05 32.98 -6.59
N GLY A 105 -20.80 33.06 -7.70
CA GLY A 105 -20.99 34.31 -8.45
C GLY A 105 -19.77 34.76 -9.26
N ASP A 106 -18.71 33.96 -9.37
CA ASP A 106 -17.49 34.29 -10.10
C ASP A 106 -17.67 34.07 -11.61
N SER A 107 -17.93 35.15 -12.33
CA SER A 107 -18.06 35.17 -13.80
C SER A 107 -16.78 35.59 -14.52
N ARG A 108 -15.63 35.66 -13.82
CA ARG A 108 -14.38 36.12 -14.42
C ARG A 108 -13.78 35.03 -15.32
N ALA A 109 -13.52 35.40 -16.56
CA ALA A 109 -12.83 34.55 -17.53
C ALA A 109 -11.34 34.37 -17.16
N ARG A 110 -10.85 33.14 -17.22
CA ARG A 110 -9.44 32.77 -17.05
C ARG A 110 -9.08 31.69 -18.06
N ASP A 111 -7.81 31.32 -18.16
CA ASP A 111 -7.38 30.14 -18.91
C ASP A 111 -7.79 28.83 -18.19
N VAL A 112 -7.55 27.69 -18.83
CA VAL A 112 -7.89 26.36 -18.26
C VAL A 112 -7.19 26.13 -16.90
N PRO A 113 -5.87 26.34 -16.76
CA PRO A 113 -5.19 26.13 -15.48
C PRO A 113 -5.71 27.06 -14.38
N GLY A 114 -5.85 28.36 -14.66
CA GLY A 114 -6.34 29.33 -13.69
C GLY A 114 -7.79 29.08 -13.27
N SER A 115 -8.64 28.62 -14.19
CA SER A 115 -10.03 28.27 -13.87
C SER A 115 -10.13 27.00 -13.04
N LYS A 116 -9.33 25.97 -13.34
CA LYS A 116 -9.25 24.75 -12.53
C LYS A 116 -8.76 25.06 -11.11
N ALA A 117 -7.72 25.89 -10.99
CA ALA A 117 -7.20 26.34 -9.69
C ALA A 117 -8.28 27.07 -8.88
N ARG A 118 -8.98 28.04 -9.50
CA ARG A 118 -10.09 28.74 -8.86
C ARG A 118 -11.23 27.81 -8.46
N CYS A 119 -11.58 26.85 -9.32
CA CYS A 119 -12.60 25.85 -9.01
C CYS A 119 -12.21 24.95 -7.83
N ASN A 120 -10.91 24.68 -7.67
CA ASN A 120 -10.39 23.97 -6.50
C ASN A 120 -10.48 24.82 -5.22
N GLU A 121 -10.10 26.10 -5.27
CA GLU A 121 -10.25 27.05 -4.15
C GLU A 121 -11.70 27.17 -3.67
N LEU A 122 -12.67 27.16 -4.59
CA LEU A 122 -14.10 27.25 -4.28
C LEU A 122 -14.67 25.95 -3.67
N GLY A 123 -13.88 24.87 -3.57
CA GLY A 123 -14.27 23.66 -2.86
C GLY A 123 -15.54 23.02 -3.42
N ALA A 124 -16.52 22.76 -2.53
CA ALA A 124 -17.80 22.15 -2.87
C ALA A 124 -18.72 23.06 -3.71
N SER A 125 -18.46 24.38 -3.72
CA SER A 125 -19.26 25.35 -4.46
C SER A 125 -18.96 25.37 -5.97
N CYS A 126 -17.96 24.62 -6.42
CA CYS A 126 -17.62 24.48 -7.83
C CYS A 126 -17.85 23.04 -8.32
N GLY A 127 -18.73 22.89 -9.32
CA GLY A 127 -19.00 21.63 -10.01
C GLY A 127 -18.07 21.38 -11.20
N GLY A 128 -17.38 22.41 -11.71
CA GLY A 128 -16.44 22.29 -12.83
C GLY A 128 -16.14 23.64 -13.48
N ILE A 129 -15.54 23.61 -14.66
CA ILE A 129 -15.32 24.80 -15.49
C ILE A 129 -15.93 24.59 -16.88
N THR A 130 -16.36 25.66 -17.53
CA THR A 130 -16.77 25.65 -18.94
C THR A 130 -15.94 26.66 -19.70
N CYS A 131 -15.45 26.25 -20.85
CA CYS A 131 -14.54 26.99 -21.71
C CYS A 131 -15.11 27.19 -23.11
N SER A 132 -14.66 28.25 -23.78
CA SER A 132 -14.82 28.43 -25.23
C SER A 132 -14.23 27.26 -26.03
N ARG A 133 -14.62 27.12 -27.31
CA ARG A 133 -14.16 26.04 -28.21
C ARG A 133 -12.63 25.92 -28.28
N ASP A 134 -11.94 27.05 -28.25
CA ASP A 134 -10.47 27.17 -28.31
C ASP A 134 -9.79 27.03 -26.94
N LYS A 135 -10.57 26.81 -25.86
CA LYS A 135 -10.11 26.72 -24.47
C LYS A 135 -9.35 27.96 -23.97
N ALA A 136 -9.46 29.11 -24.66
CA ALA A 136 -8.77 30.34 -24.30
C ALA A 136 -9.46 31.11 -23.16
N SER A 137 -10.78 30.94 -23.01
CA SER A 137 -11.59 31.63 -22.01
C SER A 137 -12.51 30.64 -21.29
N CYS A 138 -12.31 30.50 -19.98
CA CYS A 138 -12.98 29.55 -19.11
C CYS A 138 -13.56 30.25 -17.89
N THR A 139 -14.70 29.76 -17.40
CA THR A 139 -15.36 30.24 -16.19
C THR A 139 -15.72 29.09 -15.25
N VAL A 140 -15.74 29.37 -13.95
CA VAL A 140 -16.09 28.39 -12.92
C VAL A 140 -17.60 28.21 -12.82
N ARG A 141 -18.05 26.95 -12.74
CA ARG A 141 -19.47 26.59 -12.82
C ARG A 141 -19.92 25.84 -11.58
N THR A 142 -21.13 26.13 -11.10
CA THR A 142 -21.67 25.51 -9.87
C THR A 142 -22.29 24.15 -10.12
N SER A 143 -22.91 23.93 -11.29
CA SER A 143 -23.54 22.65 -11.64
C SER A 143 -22.49 21.60 -12.03
N LYS A 144 -22.86 20.33 -11.83
CA LYS A 144 -22.13 19.14 -12.33
C LYS A 144 -22.83 18.50 -13.54
N ASP A 145 -24.03 18.99 -13.88
CA ASP A 145 -24.87 18.42 -14.93
C ASP A 145 -24.48 18.99 -16.28
N LEU A 146 -24.05 18.12 -17.18
CA LEU A 146 -23.65 18.50 -18.53
C LEU A 146 -24.87 18.75 -19.41
N LYS A 147 -24.99 19.96 -19.93
CA LYS A 147 -26.02 20.35 -20.90
C LYS A 147 -25.42 20.46 -22.30
N PRO A 148 -26.17 20.14 -23.38
CA PRO A 148 -25.72 20.42 -24.75
C PRO A 148 -25.34 21.89 -24.92
N SER A 149 -24.15 22.18 -25.45
CA SER A 149 -23.72 23.55 -25.71
C SER A 149 -24.20 24.00 -27.09
N PRO A 150 -24.93 25.12 -27.21
CA PRO A 150 -25.27 25.73 -28.50
C PRO A 150 -24.03 26.20 -29.27
N ASP A 151 -23.00 26.63 -28.54
CA ASP A 151 -21.79 27.26 -29.09
C ASP A 151 -20.59 26.32 -29.08
N GLY A 152 -20.81 25.00 -28.90
CA GLY A 152 -19.76 23.97 -28.95
C GLY A 152 -18.70 24.09 -27.84
N GLU A 153 -19.05 24.67 -26.69
CA GLU A 153 -18.16 24.80 -25.54
C GLU A 153 -17.60 23.45 -25.06
N VAL A 154 -16.47 23.52 -24.36
CA VAL A 154 -15.85 22.36 -23.72
C VAL A 154 -15.94 22.55 -22.21
N SER A 155 -16.47 21.55 -21.50
CA SER A 155 -16.55 21.57 -20.04
C SER A 155 -15.59 20.58 -19.41
N PHE A 156 -15.10 20.93 -18.23
CA PHE A 156 -14.28 20.08 -17.38
C PHE A 156 -15.01 19.92 -16.05
N VAL A 157 -15.64 18.77 -15.84
CA VAL A 157 -16.43 18.49 -14.64
C VAL A 157 -15.49 18.11 -13.50
N LYS A 158 -15.60 18.80 -12.36
CA LYS A 158 -14.83 18.48 -11.17
C LYS A 158 -15.35 17.15 -10.64
N LYS A 159 -14.55 16.09 -10.78
CA LYS A 159 -14.81 14.81 -10.13
C LYS A 159 -14.88 15.10 -8.63
N GLN A 160 -15.88 14.59 -7.93
CA GLN A 160 -15.90 14.69 -6.48
C GLN A 160 -14.62 14.06 -5.97
N GLN A 161 -13.71 14.88 -5.46
CA GLN A 161 -12.81 14.40 -4.43
C GLN A 161 -13.72 13.94 -3.30
N ARG A 162 -14.01 12.64 -3.24
CA ARG A 162 -14.12 11.98 -1.92
C ARG A 162 -12.92 12.53 -1.16
N ARG A 163 -13.15 13.22 -0.04
CA ARG A 163 -12.10 13.83 0.78
C ARG A 163 -10.91 12.86 0.82
N ARG A 164 -9.91 13.07 -0.04
CA ARG A 164 -8.58 12.59 0.24
C ARG A 164 -8.17 13.53 1.35
N LEU A 165 -8.33 13.04 2.59
CA LEU A 165 -7.58 13.58 3.70
C LEU A 165 -6.20 13.92 3.15
N SER A 166 -5.88 15.20 3.27
CA SER A 166 -4.65 15.82 2.81
C SER A 166 -3.46 14.89 2.98
N ALA A 167 -2.56 14.92 2.01
CA ALA A 167 -1.26 14.25 2.00
C ALA A 167 -0.32 14.80 3.10
N ALA A 168 -0.76 14.68 4.34
CA ALA A 168 0.02 14.76 5.57
C ALA A 168 0.20 13.36 6.20
N ALA A 169 -0.37 12.30 5.62
CA ALA A 169 -0.28 10.93 6.14
C ALA A 169 0.78 10.05 5.43
N ALA A 170 1.82 10.64 4.83
CA ALA A 170 2.88 9.89 4.16
C ALA A 170 4.28 10.11 4.76
N ALA A 171 4.38 10.79 5.90
CA ALA A 171 5.60 10.83 6.71
C ALA A 171 5.20 10.92 8.18
N GLY A 172 5.28 9.79 8.89
CA GLY A 172 5.33 9.73 10.35
C GLY A 172 4.37 10.63 11.11
N GLU A 173 3.11 10.26 11.19
CA GLU A 173 2.25 10.45 12.36
C GLU A 173 1.01 9.60 12.13
N GLY A 174 0.65 8.78 13.12
CA GLY A 174 -0.30 7.70 12.98
C GLY A 174 -1.57 8.12 12.23
N GLN A 175 -1.91 7.35 11.18
CA GLN A 175 -3.32 7.13 10.91
C GLN A 175 -3.93 6.78 12.26
N ALA A 176 -4.83 7.63 12.75
CA ALA A 176 -5.71 7.26 13.84
C ALA A 176 -6.48 6.06 13.32
N ALA A 177 -5.91 4.87 13.56
CA ALA A 177 -6.59 3.61 13.42
C ALA A 177 -7.89 3.83 14.19
N THR A 178 -9.01 3.54 13.55
CA THR A 178 -10.23 3.21 14.27
C THR A 178 -9.78 2.37 15.47
N PRO A 179 -10.09 2.75 16.72
CA PRO A 179 -9.51 2.10 17.89
C PRO A 179 -9.69 0.61 17.72
N ARG A 180 -8.58 -0.14 17.61
CA ARG A 180 -8.65 -1.58 17.42
C ARG A 180 -9.31 -2.14 18.66
N ALA A 181 -10.54 -2.60 18.50
CA ALA A 181 -11.24 -3.24 19.59
C ALA A 181 -10.47 -4.53 19.90
N LEU A 182 -10.06 -4.69 21.17
CA LEU A 182 -9.29 -5.82 21.63
C LEU A 182 -10.15 -6.69 22.52
N MET A 183 -10.01 -8.00 22.37
CA MET A 183 -10.61 -8.97 23.27
C MET A 183 -9.53 -9.71 24.05
N ALA A 184 -9.79 -9.88 25.33
CA ALA A 184 -8.96 -10.68 26.23
C ALA A 184 -9.54 -12.10 26.33
N GLY A 185 -8.69 -13.10 26.14
CA GLY A 185 -9.03 -14.50 26.44
C GLY A 185 -9.19 -14.74 27.94
N GLU A 186 -9.46 -16.00 28.31
CA GLU A 186 -9.54 -16.36 29.73
C GLU A 186 -8.25 -16.00 30.49
N PRO A 187 -8.36 -15.54 31.76
CA PRO A 187 -7.19 -15.24 32.57
C PRO A 187 -6.29 -16.47 32.73
N ARG A 188 -5.00 -16.28 32.52
CA ARG A 188 -4.01 -17.34 32.71
C ARG A 188 -4.01 -17.78 34.16
N ARG A 189 -4.16 -19.08 34.39
CA ARG A 189 -3.86 -19.71 35.68
C ARG A 189 -2.34 -19.83 35.79
N LEU A 190 -1.68 -18.76 36.25
CA LEU A 190 -0.23 -18.73 36.41
C LEU A 190 0.20 -19.69 37.53
N ALA A 191 0.50 -20.94 37.18
CA ALA A 191 0.99 -21.94 38.12
C ALA A 191 2.53 -21.88 38.30
N ALA A 192 3.27 -21.33 37.32
CA ALA A 192 4.71 -21.05 37.39
C ALA A 192 5.13 -20.05 36.29
N ALA A 193 6.23 -19.33 36.51
CA ALA A 193 6.83 -18.49 35.47
C ALA A 193 7.33 -19.36 34.29
N PRO A 194 7.13 -18.93 33.03
CA PRO A 194 7.55 -19.68 31.86
C PRO A 194 9.08 -19.76 31.82
N LYS A 195 9.60 -20.92 31.38
CA LYS A 195 11.03 -21.10 31.16
C LYS A 195 11.43 -20.45 29.84
N ALA A 196 12.38 -19.53 29.88
CA ALA A 196 12.98 -18.92 28.69
C ALA A 196 14.39 -19.49 28.48
N PRO A 197 14.88 -19.56 27.22
CA PRO A 197 16.30 -19.79 26.96
C PRO A 197 17.17 -18.68 27.59
N ASP A 198 18.43 -19.00 27.84
CA ASP A 198 19.37 -18.04 28.42
C ASP A 198 19.46 -16.75 27.59
N GLY A 199 19.48 -15.60 28.27
CA GLY A 199 19.52 -14.27 27.65
C GLY A 199 18.15 -13.74 27.18
N TRP A 200 17.10 -14.57 27.19
CA TRP A 200 15.75 -14.14 26.84
C TRP A 200 14.89 -13.87 28.07
N LYS A 201 14.09 -12.81 28.00
CA LYS A 201 13.01 -12.54 28.95
C LYS A 201 11.67 -12.69 28.27
N ILE A 202 10.73 -13.31 28.97
CA ILE A 202 9.36 -13.46 28.51
C ILE A 202 8.51 -12.39 29.20
N ARG A 203 7.81 -11.58 28.41
CA ARG A 203 6.76 -10.66 28.85
C ARG A 203 5.41 -11.26 28.49
N MET A 204 4.59 -11.50 29.50
CA MET A 204 3.28 -12.14 29.38
C MET A 204 2.20 -11.25 30.00
N GLY A 205 1.11 -11.03 29.28
CA GLY A 205 -0.11 -10.43 29.86
C GLY A 205 -0.87 -11.37 30.80
N LEU A 206 -1.93 -10.85 31.42
CA LEU A 206 -2.86 -11.64 32.24
C LEU A 206 -3.67 -12.66 31.42
N SER A 207 -3.82 -12.40 30.13
CA SER A 207 -4.51 -13.22 29.14
C SER A 207 -3.82 -13.08 27.78
N THR A 208 -4.19 -13.94 26.83
CA THR A 208 -3.97 -13.69 25.41
C THR A 208 -4.83 -12.51 24.97
N TYR A 209 -4.32 -11.64 24.11
CA TYR A 209 -5.05 -10.49 23.56
C TYR A 209 -5.18 -10.63 22.06
N CYS A 210 -6.40 -10.55 21.55
CA CYS A 210 -6.71 -10.68 20.14
C CYS A 210 -7.40 -9.42 19.62
N GLU A 211 -7.18 -9.10 18.35
CA GLU A 211 -8.03 -8.15 17.64
C GLU A 211 -9.44 -8.70 17.55
N GLN A 212 -10.42 -7.93 17.99
CA GLN A 212 -11.82 -8.31 17.92
C GLN A 212 -12.30 -8.46 16.47
N ASP A 213 -11.76 -7.63 15.59
CA ASP A 213 -12.17 -7.52 14.19
C ASP A 213 -10.98 -7.71 13.25
N PHE A 214 -11.25 -8.33 12.09
CA PHE A 214 -10.28 -8.41 11.02
C PHE A 214 -9.94 -7.02 10.48
N GLN A 215 -8.65 -6.76 10.33
CA GLN A 215 -8.10 -5.57 9.72
C GLN A 215 -7.83 -5.83 8.25
N SER A 216 -8.40 -5.00 7.37
CA SER A 216 -8.13 -5.05 5.92
C SER A 216 -7.24 -3.91 5.48
N LYS A 217 -6.26 -4.21 4.61
CA LYS A 217 -5.34 -3.22 4.04
C LYS A 217 -5.23 -3.39 2.53
N GLU A 218 -5.27 -2.25 1.86
CA GLU A 218 -5.08 -2.12 0.41
C GLU A 218 -3.61 -1.91 0.08
N ILE A 219 -3.12 -2.71 -0.87
CA ILE A 219 -1.73 -2.72 -1.28
C ILE A 219 -1.68 -2.56 -2.80
N ARG A 220 -1.38 -1.34 -3.24
CA ARG A 220 -1.38 -0.95 -4.66
C ARG A 220 0.00 -0.87 -5.29
N SER A 221 1.06 -0.96 -4.48
CA SER A 221 2.43 -0.82 -4.95
C SER A 221 3.39 -1.68 -4.14
N GLN A 222 4.57 -1.95 -4.71
CA GLN A 222 5.63 -2.71 -4.02
C GLN A 222 6.05 -2.03 -2.71
N PHE A 223 6.06 -0.71 -2.68
CA PHE A 223 6.31 0.05 -1.45
C PHE A 223 5.23 -0.24 -0.40
N GLY A 224 3.95 -0.24 -0.78
CA GLY A 224 2.86 -0.61 0.12
C GLY A 224 2.97 -2.06 0.62
N PHE A 225 3.44 -2.97 -0.24
CA PHE A 225 3.65 -4.37 0.13
C PHE A 225 4.77 -4.51 1.15
N GLN A 226 5.93 -3.90 0.89
CA GLN A 226 7.03 -3.84 1.86
C GLN A 226 6.56 -3.25 3.18
N ALA A 227 5.89 -2.08 3.12
CA ALA A 227 5.38 -1.41 4.30
C ALA A 227 4.46 -2.32 5.12
N GLU A 228 3.57 -3.10 4.48
CA GLU A 228 2.72 -4.07 5.16
C GLU A 228 3.47 -5.25 5.76
N MET A 229 4.47 -5.78 5.06
CA MET A 229 5.28 -6.89 5.56
C MET A 229 6.21 -6.46 6.71
N THR A 230 6.66 -5.19 6.69
CA THR A 230 7.41 -4.56 7.77
C THR A 230 6.51 -4.00 8.86
N ASP A 231 5.20 -3.89 8.63
CA ASP A 231 4.20 -3.50 9.63
C ASP A 231 4.09 -4.65 10.64
N SER A 232 5.04 -4.63 11.57
CA SER A 232 5.20 -5.52 12.70
C SER A 232 3.87 -5.68 13.43
N PHE A 233 3.55 -6.92 13.88
CA PHE A 233 2.37 -7.31 14.67
C PHE A 233 1.61 -6.10 15.19
N SER A 234 0.56 -5.77 14.45
CA SER A 234 -0.02 -4.44 14.48
C SER A 234 -0.81 -4.18 15.78
N LEU A 235 -1.01 -5.24 16.56
CA LEU A 235 -1.35 -5.22 17.98
C LEU A 235 -0.20 -4.64 18.84
N GLY A 236 -0.39 -3.41 19.32
CA GLY A 236 0.42 -2.84 20.40
C GLY A 236 1.69 -2.09 19.97
N GLY A 237 1.88 -1.83 18.67
CA GLY A 237 3.01 -1.02 18.18
C GLY A 237 4.37 -1.65 18.48
N ILE A 238 4.44 -2.98 18.50
CA ILE A 238 5.65 -3.71 18.86
C ILE A 238 6.62 -3.69 17.68
N ASP A 239 7.62 -2.81 17.74
CA ASP A 239 8.71 -2.83 16.78
C ASP A 239 9.58 -4.09 16.98
N ILE A 240 9.57 -4.96 15.96
CA ILE A 240 10.39 -6.19 15.89
C ILE A 240 11.67 -5.99 15.07
N GLY A 241 11.96 -4.75 14.67
CA GLY A 241 13.09 -4.39 13.82
C GLY A 241 12.80 -4.51 12.33
N PHE A 242 13.79 -4.17 11.51
CA PHE A 242 13.68 -4.18 10.06
C PHE A 242 14.04 -5.55 9.47
N ALA A 243 13.17 -6.07 8.62
CA ALA A 243 13.47 -7.16 7.70
C ALA A 243 12.88 -6.83 6.33
N SER A 244 13.68 -6.94 5.26
CA SER A 244 13.16 -6.85 3.89
C SER A 244 12.66 -8.22 3.43
N PHE A 245 11.48 -8.23 2.80
CA PHE A 245 10.85 -9.42 2.24
C PHE A 245 10.76 -9.36 0.71
N ASP A 246 11.52 -8.49 0.06
CA ASP A 246 11.42 -8.21 -1.39
C ASP A 246 11.74 -9.38 -2.31
N TYR A 247 12.41 -10.40 -1.78
CA TYR A 247 12.77 -11.60 -2.52
C TYR A 247 11.92 -12.81 -2.16
N SER A 248 10.94 -12.66 -1.27
CA SER A 248 10.03 -13.75 -0.88
C SER A 248 9.16 -14.21 -2.07
N SER A 249 8.59 -15.40 -1.94
CA SER A 249 7.59 -15.93 -2.88
C SER A 249 6.42 -14.96 -3.05
N GLU A 250 5.91 -14.43 -1.94
CA GLU A 250 4.78 -13.51 -1.89
C GLU A 250 5.11 -12.19 -2.57
N SER A 251 6.32 -11.65 -2.36
CA SER A 251 6.74 -10.43 -3.05
C SER A 251 6.92 -10.62 -4.55
N ARG A 252 7.44 -11.78 -4.99
CA ARG A 252 7.54 -12.10 -6.42
C ARG A 252 6.16 -12.19 -7.05
N GLU A 253 5.23 -12.88 -6.41
CA GLU A 253 3.85 -13.00 -6.86
C GLU A 253 3.15 -11.63 -6.92
N PHE A 254 3.30 -10.82 -5.86
CA PHE A 254 2.73 -9.47 -5.82
C PHE A 254 3.27 -8.61 -6.96
N ARG A 255 4.59 -8.61 -7.21
CA ARG A 255 5.18 -7.85 -8.32
C ARG A 255 4.67 -8.29 -9.67
N GLU A 256 4.42 -9.57 -9.86
CA GLU A 256 3.86 -10.10 -11.10
C GLU A 256 2.41 -9.65 -11.31
N SER A 257 1.57 -9.82 -10.30
CA SER A 257 0.16 -9.40 -10.33
C SER A 257 0.01 -7.88 -10.45
N ASN A 258 0.75 -7.10 -9.66
CA ASN A 258 0.67 -5.64 -9.67
C ASN A 258 1.37 -5.03 -10.88
N GLY A 259 2.62 -5.43 -11.15
CA GLY A 259 3.44 -4.81 -12.18
C GLY A 259 3.06 -5.21 -13.61
N LYS A 260 2.61 -6.46 -13.84
CA LYS A 260 2.24 -6.92 -15.18
C LYS A 260 0.74 -6.89 -15.43
N GLN A 261 -0.07 -7.19 -14.42
CA GLN A 261 -1.52 -7.37 -14.59
C GLN A 261 -2.34 -6.19 -14.08
N GLY A 262 -1.71 -5.14 -13.51
CA GLY A 262 -2.44 -3.97 -13.00
C GLY A 262 -3.33 -4.28 -11.79
N LYS A 263 -3.05 -5.36 -11.08
CA LYS A 263 -3.84 -5.80 -9.92
C LYS A 263 -3.33 -5.17 -8.64
N MET A 264 -4.25 -4.85 -7.73
CA MET A 264 -3.92 -4.53 -6.35
C MET A 264 -4.15 -5.74 -5.46
N MET A 265 -3.41 -5.84 -4.36
CA MET A 265 -3.60 -6.84 -3.33
C MET A 265 -4.43 -6.25 -2.20
N MET A 266 -5.35 -7.06 -1.67
CA MET A 266 -6.05 -6.80 -0.42
C MET A 266 -5.67 -7.89 0.57
N THR A 267 -5.12 -7.49 1.72
CA THR A 267 -4.91 -8.40 2.84
C THR A 267 -5.97 -8.14 3.91
N THR A 268 -6.49 -9.19 4.52
CA THR A 268 -7.47 -9.13 5.61
C THR A 268 -7.02 -10.10 6.68
N LYS A 269 -6.61 -9.59 7.85
CA LYS A 269 -6.00 -10.40 8.91
C LYS A 269 -6.54 -10.04 10.28
N ALA A 270 -6.57 -11.02 11.17
CA ALA A 270 -6.72 -10.85 12.59
C ALA A 270 -5.46 -11.40 13.28
N GLU A 271 -5.07 -10.74 14.35
CA GLU A 271 -3.88 -11.11 15.14
C GLU A 271 -4.26 -11.39 16.59
N CYS A 272 -3.49 -12.26 17.23
CA CYS A 272 -3.52 -12.54 18.65
C CYS A 272 -2.09 -12.54 19.18
N ILE A 273 -1.86 -11.85 20.29
CA ILE A 273 -0.59 -11.88 21.03
C ILE A 273 -0.80 -12.66 22.32
N ASP A 274 0.06 -13.65 22.51
CA ASP A 274 0.14 -14.44 23.73
C ASP A 274 1.26 -13.89 24.62
N PHE A 275 2.50 -13.93 24.14
CA PHE A 275 3.65 -13.40 24.89
C PHE A 275 4.72 -12.85 23.96
N ILE A 276 5.61 -12.04 24.52
CA ILE A 276 6.74 -11.47 23.81
C ILE A 276 8.01 -12.02 24.45
N MET A 277 8.95 -12.45 23.64
CA MET A 277 10.31 -12.79 24.04
C MET A 277 11.25 -11.69 23.57
N GLU A 278 12.09 -11.17 24.46
CA GLU A 278 13.05 -10.11 24.13
C GLU A 278 14.39 -10.32 24.86
N MET A 279 15.48 -10.01 24.17
CA MET A 279 16.82 -9.89 24.76
C MET A 279 17.06 -8.46 25.24
N GLU A 280 16.92 -8.19 26.54
CA GLU A 280 17.02 -6.82 27.07
C GLU A 280 18.47 -6.29 27.17
N ASP A 281 19.46 -7.15 27.34
CA ASP A 281 20.85 -6.76 27.57
C ASP A 281 21.81 -7.39 26.55
N LEU A 282 21.49 -7.27 25.26
CA LEU A 282 22.35 -7.79 24.21
C LEU A 282 23.75 -7.15 24.23
N LYS A 283 23.86 -5.90 24.67
CA LYS A 283 25.12 -5.15 24.68
C LYS A 283 26.10 -5.66 25.73
N ASN A 284 25.63 -5.95 26.94
CA ASN A 284 26.51 -6.37 28.04
C ASN A 284 26.41 -7.87 28.36
N SER A 285 25.36 -8.55 27.91
CA SER A 285 25.08 -9.96 28.19
C SER A 285 24.54 -10.72 26.94
N PRO A 286 25.30 -10.78 25.83
CA PRO A 286 24.84 -11.49 24.64
C PRO A 286 24.73 -13.01 24.92
N PRO A 287 23.78 -13.72 24.28
CA PRO A 287 23.72 -15.17 24.38
C PRO A 287 24.99 -15.79 23.79
N PRO A 288 25.42 -16.97 24.29
CA PRO A 288 26.60 -17.64 23.76
C PRO A 288 26.40 -18.02 22.29
N THR A 289 27.39 -17.71 21.45
CA THR A 289 27.39 -18.09 20.04
C THR A 289 27.35 -19.62 19.91
N SER A 290 26.49 -20.14 19.01
CA SER A 290 26.43 -21.58 18.79
C SER A 290 27.77 -22.10 18.25
N LYS A 291 28.20 -23.28 18.72
CA LYS A 291 29.47 -23.89 18.28
C LYS A 291 29.49 -24.12 16.77
N SER A 292 28.35 -24.49 16.19
CA SER A 292 28.22 -24.71 14.75
C SER A 292 28.38 -23.42 13.95
N PHE A 293 27.79 -22.31 14.42
CA PHE A 293 27.95 -21.02 13.77
C PHE A 293 29.40 -20.53 13.87
N GLN A 294 29.99 -20.59 15.06
CA GLN A 294 31.39 -20.18 15.27
C GLN A 294 32.33 -20.97 14.37
N PHE A 295 32.16 -22.29 14.27
CA PHE A 295 32.97 -23.13 13.38
C PHE A 295 32.89 -22.69 11.92
N VAL A 296 31.68 -22.42 11.40
CA VAL A 296 31.51 -21.98 10.00
C VAL A 296 32.14 -20.60 9.79
N VAL A 297 31.95 -19.67 10.73
CA VAL A 297 32.57 -18.34 10.69
C VAL A 297 34.10 -18.44 10.65
N ASP A 298 34.70 -19.26 11.51
CA ASP A 298 36.16 -19.42 11.61
C ASP A 298 36.79 -19.97 10.31
N GLN A 299 36.01 -20.70 9.51
CA GLN A 299 36.46 -21.27 8.23
C GLN A 299 36.16 -20.38 7.01
N THR A 300 35.31 -19.35 7.14
CA THR A 300 34.86 -18.52 6.02
C THR A 300 35.89 -17.44 5.70
N LYS A 301 36.51 -17.50 4.50
CA LYS A 301 37.59 -16.57 4.08
C LYS A 301 37.34 -15.93 2.72
N THR A 302 36.65 -16.61 1.83
CA THR A 302 36.39 -16.18 0.45
C THR A 302 34.97 -15.66 0.29
N GLU A 303 34.73 -14.87 -0.76
CA GLU A 303 33.40 -14.33 -1.07
C GLU A 303 32.35 -15.45 -1.25
N GLN A 304 32.71 -16.54 -1.92
CA GLN A 304 31.82 -17.68 -2.14
C GLN A 304 31.42 -18.35 -0.83
N GLU A 305 32.34 -18.47 0.12
CA GLU A 305 32.07 -19.03 1.44
C GLU A 305 31.15 -18.12 2.26
N PHE A 306 31.27 -16.80 2.14
CA PHE A 306 30.33 -15.86 2.77
C PHE A 306 28.90 -16.04 2.24
N TYR A 307 28.70 -16.25 0.93
CA TYR A 307 27.36 -16.55 0.40
C TYR A 307 26.78 -17.84 1.00
N VAL A 308 27.60 -18.87 1.19
CA VAL A 308 27.16 -20.12 1.83
C VAL A 308 26.79 -19.88 3.29
N LEU A 309 27.61 -19.13 4.03
CA LEU A 309 27.33 -18.75 5.42
C LEU A 309 25.98 -18.01 5.53
N PHE A 310 25.72 -17.04 4.66
CA PHE A 310 24.46 -16.30 4.64
C PHE A 310 23.26 -17.16 4.23
N GLN A 311 23.44 -18.14 3.35
CA GLN A 311 22.38 -19.10 3.02
C GLN A 311 22.04 -20.01 4.20
N MET A 312 23.04 -20.41 5.00
CA MET A 312 22.84 -21.29 6.14
C MET A 312 22.24 -20.59 7.36
N PHE A 313 22.72 -19.39 7.67
CA PHE A 313 22.38 -18.71 8.93
C PHE A 313 21.56 -17.43 8.75
N GLY A 314 21.37 -16.98 7.50
CA GLY A 314 20.70 -15.73 7.20
C GLY A 314 21.59 -14.50 7.38
N LEU A 315 20.99 -13.33 7.15
CA LEU A 315 21.65 -12.02 7.26
C LEU A 315 21.38 -11.33 8.61
N HIS A 316 20.49 -11.90 9.43
CA HIS A 316 19.99 -11.28 10.66
C HIS A 316 19.84 -12.33 11.75
N PHE A 317 19.83 -11.89 13.01
CA PHE A 317 19.47 -12.71 14.16
C PHE A 317 18.34 -12.01 14.95
N PRO A 318 17.28 -12.73 15.34
CA PRO A 318 16.16 -12.13 16.05
C PRO A 318 16.53 -11.81 17.50
N THR A 319 16.27 -10.57 17.92
CA THR A 319 16.44 -10.10 19.32
C THR A 319 15.11 -9.97 20.06
N LYS A 320 14.01 -9.96 19.30
CA LYS A 320 12.64 -9.89 19.79
C LYS A 320 11.76 -10.82 18.95
N ALA A 321 10.86 -11.53 19.61
CA ALA A 321 9.90 -12.41 18.97
C ALA A 321 8.53 -12.28 19.64
N VAL A 322 7.48 -12.12 18.83
CA VAL A 322 6.10 -12.07 19.30
C VAL A 322 5.47 -13.44 19.05
N PHE A 323 4.98 -14.07 20.12
CA PHE A 323 4.31 -15.35 20.09
C PHE A 323 2.80 -15.15 20.22
N GLY A 324 2.06 -15.89 19.40
CA GLY A 324 0.61 -15.79 19.34
C GLY A 324 0.08 -16.47 18.09
N ALA A 325 -0.93 -15.87 17.47
CA ALA A 325 -1.52 -16.38 16.24
C ALA A 325 -1.85 -15.24 15.26
N ARG A 326 -1.74 -15.52 13.97
CA ARG A 326 -2.16 -14.63 12.89
C ARG A 326 -2.95 -15.46 11.90
N TYR A 327 -4.14 -14.98 11.56
CA TYR A 327 -5.02 -15.65 10.61
C TYR A 327 -5.56 -14.63 9.62
N GLY A 328 -5.57 -14.96 8.34
CA GLY A 328 -6.03 -14.01 7.35
C GLY A 328 -6.12 -14.56 5.96
N PHE A 329 -6.46 -13.65 5.06
CA PHE A 329 -6.65 -13.92 3.65
C PHE A 329 -5.98 -12.85 2.82
N THR A 330 -5.44 -13.28 1.69
CA THR A 330 -4.92 -12.40 0.66
C THR A 330 -5.72 -12.60 -0.61
N ARG A 331 -6.10 -11.50 -1.26
CA ARG A 331 -6.88 -11.49 -2.49
C ARG A 331 -6.32 -10.47 -3.47
N TYR A 332 -6.49 -10.72 -4.76
CA TYR A 332 -6.16 -9.77 -5.82
C TYR A 332 -7.41 -9.28 -6.53
N ILE A 333 -7.36 -8.03 -7.00
CA ILE A 333 -8.41 -7.41 -7.81
C ILE A 333 -7.75 -6.48 -8.83
N ASP A 334 -8.28 -6.47 -10.04
CA ASP A 334 -7.90 -5.49 -11.06
C ASP A 334 -8.26 -4.07 -10.57
N GLU A 335 -7.32 -3.14 -10.65
CA GLU A 335 -7.53 -1.77 -10.18
C GLU A 335 -8.70 -1.06 -10.89
N GLN A 336 -9.01 -1.44 -12.14
CA GLN A 336 -10.17 -0.92 -12.88
C GLN A 336 -11.50 -1.47 -12.35
N ASN A 337 -11.51 -2.73 -11.90
CA ASN A 337 -12.70 -3.37 -11.33
C ASN A 337 -12.93 -2.97 -9.87
N TYR A 338 -11.90 -2.45 -9.20
CA TYR A 338 -11.99 -2.02 -7.81
C TYR A 338 -13.02 -0.88 -7.60
N GLU A 339 -13.17 0.04 -8.57
CA GLU A 339 -14.21 1.09 -8.52
C GLU A 339 -15.63 0.49 -8.53
N GLN A 340 -15.86 -0.61 -9.24
CA GLN A 340 -17.15 -1.30 -9.29
C GLN A 340 -17.49 -1.94 -7.92
N VAL A 341 -16.48 -2.38 -7.18
CA VAL A 341 -16.68 -2.87 -5.81
C VAL A 341 -17.00 -1.71 -4.87
N LEU A 342 -16.35 -0.55 -5.02
CA LEU A 342 -16.67 0.67 -4.24
C LEU A 342 -18.12 1.11 -4.41
N GLU A 343 -18.65 1.02 -5.62
CA GLU A 343 -20.05 1.37 -5.93
C GLU A 343 -21.07 0.36 -5.37
N SER A 344 -20.61 -0.85 -5.05
CA SER A 344 -21.45 -1.93 -4.50
C SER A 344 -21.53 -1.96 -2.97
N SER A 345 -20.71 -1.15 -2.29
CA SER A 345 -20.70 -1.01 -0.83
C SER A 345 -21.26 0.35 -0.42
N ASP A 346 -22.21 0.38 0.51
CA ASP A 346 -22.70 1.65 1.09
C ASP A 346 -21.72 2.29 2.07
N SER A 347 -20.58 1.63 2.34
CA SER A 347 -19.50 2.17 3.17
C SER A 347 -18.57 3.06 2.35
N GLU A 348 -18.06 4.13 2.97
CA GLU A 348 -17.08 5.04 2.35
C GLU A 348 -15.75 4.37 1.96
N SER A 349 -15.47 3.15 2.45
CA SER A 349 -14.27 2.37 2.15
C SER A 349 -14.57 0.90 1.82
N VAL A 350 -13.99 0.36 0.74
CA VAL A 350 -14.11 -1.07 0.36
C VAL A 350 -13.37 -2.02 1.31
N THR A 351 -12.36 -1.53 2.03
CA THR A 351 -11.72 -2.29 3.12
C THR A 351 -12.74 -2.80 4.14
N VAL A 352 -13.77 -1.99 4.44
CA VAL A 352 -14.87 -2.34 5.36
C VAL A 352 -15.82 -3.38 4.76
N GLY A 353 -16.18 -3.27 3.48
CA GLY A 353 -17.04 -4.25 2.81
C GLY A 353 -16.37 -5.62 2.63
N VAL A 354 -15.06 -5.63 2.31
CA VAL A 354 -14.29 -6.87 2.14
C VAL A 354 -13.99 -7.53 3.50
N SER A 355 -13.56 -6.76 4.51
CA SER A 355 -13.39 -7.26 5.87
C SER A 355 -14.69 -7.85 6.42
N TYR A 356 -15.81 -7.20 6.15
CA TYR A 356 -17.14 -7.66 6.52
C TYR A 356 -17.49 -8.99 5.85
N THR A 357 -17.33 -9.16 4.53
CA THR A 357 -17.62 -10.46 3.88
C THR A 357 -16.79 -11.61 4.44
N VAL A 358 -15.50 -11.38 4.65
CA VAL A 358 -14.57 -12.37 5.22
C VAL A 358 -14.93 -12.70 6.68
N GLY A 359 -15.20 -11.67 7.48
CA GLY A 359 -15.60 -11.81 8.88
C GLY A 359 -16.94 -12.52 9.04
N VAL A 360 -17.90 -12.28 8.13
CA VAL A 360 -19.21 -12.96 8.15
C VAL A 360 -19.05 -14.45 7.86
N ASP A 361 -18.26 -14.82 6.85
CA ASP A 361 -18.07 -16.23 6.46
C ASP A 361 -17.33 -17.05 7.53
N LYS A 362 -16.54 -16.39 8.40
CA LYS A 362 -15.82 -17.02 9.52
C LYS A 362 -16.47 -16.78 10.89
N GLY A 363 -17.66 -16.18 10.93
CA GLY A 363 -18.39 -15.92 12.18
C GLY A 363 -17.69 -14.95 13.14
N ALA A 364 -16.78 -14.12 12.64
CA ALA A 364 -16.04 -13.10 13.38
C ALA A 364 -16.80 -11.77 13.52
N VAL A 365 -17.93 -11.59 12.82
CA VAL A 365 -18.83 -10.46 13.08
C VAL A 365 -19.72 -10.83 14.25
N SER A 366 -19.26 -10.55 15.48
CA SER A 366 -20.17 -10.50 16.63
C SER A 366 -21.19 -9.39 16.38
N ALA A 367 -22.47 -9.72 16.55
CA ALA A 367 -23.56 -8.75 16.54
C ALA A 367 -23.27 -7.64 17.56
N GLY A 368 -22.73 -6.51 17.08
CA GLY A 368 -22.41 -5.34 17.88
C GLY A 368 -20.92 -5.09 18.09
N VAL A 369 -20.18 -4.72 17.03
CA VAL A 369 -19.10 -3.72 17.14
C VAL A 369 -19.12 -2.81 15.91
N THR A 370 -19.01 -1.53 16.22
CA THR A 370 -18.86 -0.35 15.37
C THR A 370 -17.76 -0.48 14.33
N ILE A 371 -18.13 -0.98 13.15
CA ILE A 371 -17.67 -0.34 11.92
C ILE A 371 -18.21 1.09 12.00
N SER A 372 -17.33 2.09 12.04
CA SER A 372 -17.61 3.53 12.05
C SER A 372 -19.07 3.86 11.74
N ALA A 373 -19.77 4.37 12.77
CA ALA A 373 -21.18 4.74 12.74
C ALA A 373 -21.57 5.43 11.42
N GLU A 374 -22.24 4.70 10.52
CA GLU A 374 -23.23 5.23 9.56
C GLU A 374 -23.90 4.18 8.66
N VAL A 375 -23.56 2.89 8.73
CA VAL A 375 -24.22 1.90 7.86
C VAL A 375 -24.97 0.87 8.70
N ALA A 376 -26.24 1.14 8.95
CA ALA A 376 -27.22 0.08 9.20
C ALA A 376 -27.28 -0.80 7.94
N ALA A 377 -26.43 -1.82 7.88
CA ALA A 377 -26.37 -2.73 6.74
C ALA A 377 -27.70 -3.50 6.65
N THR A 378 -28.52 -3.15 5.65
CA THR A 378 -29.71 -3.96 5.30
C THR A 378 -29.25 -5.28 4.66
N GLU A 379 -29.98 -6.38 4.85
CA GLU A 379 -29.65 -7.71 4.29
C GLU A 379 -29.39 -7.66 2.76
N THR A 380 -30.09 -6.79 2.06
CA THR A 380 -29.98 -6.55 0.62
C THR A 380 -28.61 -6.01 0.22
N ASN A 381 -28.04 -5.10 1.02
CA ASN A 381 -26.76 -4.47 0.74
C ASN A 381 -25.61 -5.45 1.01
N THR A 382 -25.73 -6.24 2.08
CA THR A 382 -24.82 -7.36 2.37
C THR A 382 -24.74 -8.37 1.22
N LYS A 383 -25.89 -8.69 0.59
CA LYS A 383 -25.93 -9.61 -0.55
C LYS A 383 -25.20 -9.03 -1.77
N ARG A 384 -25.46 -7.76 -2.11
CA ARG A 384 -24.85 -7.08 -3.25
C ARG A 384 -23.32 -6.98 -3.11
N THR A 385 -22.84 -6.61 -1.93
CA THR A 385 -21.39 -6.55 -1.66
C THR A 385 -20.75 -7.94 -1.72
N ARG A 386 -21.39 -8.98 -1.16
CA ARG A 386 -20.89 -10.36 -1.25
C ARG A 386 -20.78 -10.84 -2.70
N GLU A 387 -21.78 -10.56 -3.52
CA GLU A 387 -21.78 -10.89 -4.95
C GLU A 387 -20.67 -10.16 -5.71
N ALA A 388 -20.49 -8.86 -5.47
CA ALA A 388 -19.42 -8.08 -6.09
C ALA A 388 -18.03 -8.58 -5.67
N VAL A 389 -17.84 -8.88 -4.38
CA VAL A 389 -16.57 -9.43 -3.88
C VAL A 389 -16.26 -10.78 -4.53
N SER A 390 -17.23 -11.69 -4.57
CA SER A 390 -17.08 -13.00 -5.21
C SER A 390 -16.81 -12.92 -6.72
N LYS A 391 -17.36 -11.89 -7.38
CA LYS A 391 -17.22 -11.69 -8.82
C LYS A 391 -15.89 -11.08 -9.23
N TYR A 392 -15.40 -10.08 -8.50
CA TYR A 392 -14.26 -9.26 -8.92
C TYR A 392 -12.95 -9.60 -8.21
N PHE A 393 -13.00 -10.22 -7.03
CA PHE A 393 -11.80 -10.70 -6.38
C PHE A 393 -11.48 -12.11 -6.85
N GLU A 394 -10.20 -12.32 -7.16
CA GLU A 394 -9.67 -13.63 -7.53
C GLU A 394 -9.37 -14.47 -6.28
N GLU A 395 -8.89 -15.70 -6.53
CA GLU A 395 -8.57 -16.76 -5.57
C GLU A 395 -8.20 -16.26 -4.16
N VAL A 396 -8.92 -16.80 -3.17
CA VAL A 396 -8.73 -16.47 -1.76
C VAL A 396 -7.58 -17.32 -1.20
N LYS A 397 -6.43 -16.69 -0.94
CA LYS A 397 -5.31 -17.36 -0.25
C LYS A 397 -5.45 -17.21 1.25
N GLU A 398 -5.93 -18.25 1.91
CA GLU A 398 -5.94 -18.36 3.38
C GLU A 398 -4.52 -18.57 3.89
N PHE A 399 -4.13 -17.83 4.92
CA PHE A 399 -2.87 -18.03 5.63
C PHE A 399 -3.10 -18.09 7.14
N THR A 400 -2.27 -18.90 7.81
CA THR A 400 -2.31 -19.06 9.27
C THR A 400 -0.90 -19.22 9.82
N VAL A 401 -0.63 -18.55 10.93
CA VAL A 401 0.58 -18.70 11.74
C VAL A 401 0.13 -18.94 13.17
N GLY A 402 0.65 -19.99 13.82
CA GLY A 402 0.15 -20.42 15.13
C GLY A 402 -1.19 -21.16 15.03
N LYS A 403 -2.06 -20.99 16.03
CA LYS A 403 -3.38 -21.65 16.08
C LYS A 403 -4.28 -21.12 14.95
N ARG A 404 -4.79 -22.00 14.09
CA ARG A 404 -5.76 -21.64 13.04
C ARG A 404 -7.08 -21.16 13.68
N MET A 405 -7.69 -20.13 13.10
CA MET A 405 -9.01 -19.66 13.52
C MET A 405 -10.07 -20.75 13.29
N PRO A 406 -10.93 -21.05 14.28
CA PRO A 406 -12.03 -21.99 14.11
C PRO A 406 -13.00 -21.54 13.02
N ASP A 407 -13.66 -22.51 12.36
CA ASP A 407 -14.66 -22.19 11.32
C ASP A 407 -15.98 -21.62 11.89
N LYS A 408 -16.16 -21.65 13.23
CA LYS A 408 -17.31 -21.09 13.94
C LYS A 408 -16.88 -20.39 15.23
N GLY A 409 -17.61 -19.35 15.62
CA GLY A 409 -17.40 -18.64 16.89
C GLY A 409 -16.42 -17.47 16.84
N GLY A 410 -15.83 -17.19 15.66
CA GLY A 410 -15.03 -16.00 15.41
C GLY A 410 -13.79 -15.88 16.31
N VAL A 411 -13.36 -14.63 16.53
CA VAL A 411 -12.24 -14.31 17.42
C VAL A 411 -12.48 -14.80 18.85
N GLN A 412 -13.73 -14.81 19.33
CA GLN A 412 -14.04 -15.26 20.69
C GLN A 412 -13.72 -16.76 20.90
N ALA A 413 -13.90 -17.58 19.87
CA ALA A 413 -13.55 -19.00 19.91
C ALA A 413 -12.08 -19.28 19.58
N TRP A 414 -11.44 -18.35 18.87
CA TRP A 414 -10.04 -18.44 18.46
C TRP A 414 -9.11 -18.32 19.66
#